data_AF-A0A432WJE8-F1
#
_entry.id   AF-A0A432WJE8-F1
#
_cell.length_a   1.000
_cell.length_b   1.000
_cell.length_c   1.000
_cell.angle_alpha   90.00
_cell.angle_beta   90.00
_cell.angle_gamma   90.00
#
_symmetry.space_group_name_H-M   'P 1'
#
loop_
_entity.id
_entity.type
_entity.pdbx_description
1 polymer ?
#
loop_
_entity_poly.entity_id
_entity_poly.type
_entity_poly.pdbx_seq_one_letter_code
_entity_poly.pdbx_strand_id
1 'polypeptide(L)'
;MSAFPEGAEPGYTGGWEQPDCSACHFAGPPQSERSGIELAGLAQQLVPGKTYQLELIVLDPEQQVGGFQLAIRNAGTGASSGEFEPQSGQQQLEADGITYLSHSEPAEASADGEEQRTRWYIHWKAGADQAVEISVAAVAADADASPLGDNVYTLSRKITAD
;
A
#
# COMPACT_ATOMS: atom_id res chain seq x y z
N MET A 1 17.61 8.02 -1.58
CA MET A 1 16.40 7.31 -2.02
C MET A 1 16.17 6.15 -1.06
N SER A 2 15.19 6.24 -0.16
CA SER A 2 14.63 5.10 0.59
C SER A 2 13.11 5.14 0.44
N ALA A 3 12.39 4.05 0.71
CA ALA A 3 11.62 3.32 -0.31
C ALA A 3 12.55 2.71 -1.38
N PHE A 4 12.60 1.38 -1.43
CA PHE A 4 13.54 0.67 -2.30
C PHE A 4 13.28 0.99 -3.79
N PRO A 5 14.29 1.38 -4.58
CA PRO A 5 14.11 1.77 -5.98
C PRO A 5 13.40 0.72 -6.83
N GLU A 6 13.64 -0.55 -6.54
CA GLU A 6 13.07 -1.73 -7.21
C GLU A 6 11.78 -2.26 -6.58
N GLY A 7 11.23 -1.58 -5.57
CA GLY A 7 10.10 -2.07 -4.78
C GLY A 7 10.50 -2.98 -3.61
N ALA A 8 9.54 -3.27 -2.73
CA ALA A 8 9.75 -4.21 -1.63
C ALA A 8 9.77 -5.68 -2.10
N GLU A 9 10.51 -6.55 -1.41
CA GLU A 9 10.30 -8.00 -1.52
C GLU A 9 8.83 -8.34 -1.21
N PRO A 10 8.23 -9.37 -1.84
CA PRO A 10 6.83 -9.72 -1.58
C PRO A 10 6.63 -10.22 -0.14
N GLY A 11 5.47 -9.93 0.45
CA GLY A 11 5.08 -10.41 1.77
C GLY A 11 5.26 -9.43 2.93
N TYR A 12 5.35 -8.13 2.66
CA TYR A 12 5.50 -7.09 3.69
C TYR A 12 4.27 -6.15 3.76
N THR A 13 3.08 -6.73 3.93
CA THR A 13 1.81 -5.96 3.97
C THR A 13 1.25 -5.72 5.38
N GLY A 14 1.80 -6.39 6.41
CA GLY A 14 1.31 -6.37 7.79
C GLY A 14 0.02 -7.16 8.05
N GLY A 15 -0.64 -7.65 7.00
CA GLY A 15 -1.84 -8.47 7.11
C GLY A 15 -1.53 -9.96 7.11
N TRP A 16 -2.45 -10.78 7.64
CA TRP A 16 -2.34 -12.24 7.61
C TRP A 16 -1.04 -12.79 8.22
N GLU A 17 -0.66 -12.25 9.39
CA GLU A 17 0.56 -12.64 10.14
C GLU A 17 1.89 -12.35 9.41
N GLN A 18 1.83 -11.64 8.29
CA GLN A 18 3.02 -11.19 7.58
C GLN A 18 3.67 -10.00 8.28
N PRO A 19 5.00 -9.83 8.15
CA PRO A 19 5.63 -8.57 8.51
C PRO A 19 5.09 -7.41 7.65
N ASP A 20 5.46 -6.19 8.01
CA ASP A 20 5.25 -4.99 7.21
C ASP A 20 6.59 -4.29 6.93
N CYS A 21 6.55 -3.15 6.25
CA CYS A 21 7.75 -2.40 5.89
C CYS A 21 8.62 -2.00 7.09
N SER A 22 8.08 -2.01 8.33
CA SER A 22 8.82 -1.70 9.55
C SER A 22 9.86 -2.75 9.92
N ALA A 23 9.86 -3.91 9.26
CA ALA A 23 10.92 -4.89 9.38
C ALA A 23 12.28 -4.35 8.91
N CYS A 24 12.27 -3.39 7.99
CA CYS A 24 13.47 -2.77 7.44
C CYS A 24 13.52 -1.25 7.65
N HIS A 25 12.39 -0.56 7.56
CA HIS A 25 12.27 0.91 7.64
C HIS A 25 11.83 1.36 9.02
N PHE A 26 12.58 2.25 9.68
CA PHE A 26 12.28 2.62 11.06
C PHE A 26 12.93 3.93 11.51
N ALA A 27 12.52 4.36 12.71
CA ALA A 27 13.00 5.55 13.39
C ALA A 27 12.80 6.84 12.57
N GLY A 28 11.69 6.92 11.84
CA GLY A 28 11.24 8.17 11.25
C GLY A 28 10.92 9.25 12.28
N PRO A 29 10.82 10.50 11.81
CA PRO A 29 10.57 11.66 12.65
C PRO A 29 9.17 11.59 13.29
N PRO A 30 8.90 12.41 14.33
CA PRO A 30 7.58 12.49 14.95
C PRO A 30 6.50 12.83 13.91
N GLN A 31 5.43 12.03 13.94
CA GLN A 31 4.25 12.21 13.10
C GLN A 31 3.39 13.37 13.61
N SER A 32 2.70 14.07 12.70
CA SER A 32 1.69 15.06 13.06
C SER A 32 0.33 14.40 13.28
N GLU A 33 -0.68 15.18 13.70
CA GLU A 33 -2.06 14.69 13.79
C GLU A 33 -2.68 14.32 12.43
N ARG A 34 -2.10 14.79 11.31
CA ARG A 34 -2.56 14.52 9.95
C ARG A 34 -1.78 13.41 9.26
N SER A 35 -0.60 13.05 9.76
CA SER A 35 0.22 12.02 9.16
C SER A 35 -0.47 10.67 9.23
N GLY A 36 -0.34 9.86 8.19
CA GLY A 36 -1.07 8.61 8.08
C GLY A 36 -1.22 8.08 6.67
N ILE A 37 -2.04 7.03 6.56
CA ILE A 37 -2.35 6.32 5.32
C ILE A 37 -3.86 6.30 5.11
N GLU A 38 -4.28 6.57 3.87
CA GLU A 38 -5.68 6.52 3.46
C GLU A 38 -5.83 5.71 2.18
N LEU A 39 -6.89 4.89 2.12
CA LEU A 39 -7.29 4.18 0.90
C LEU A 39 -8.74 4.53 0.55
N ALA A 40 -8.91 5.34 -0.50
CA ALA A 40 -10.19 5.78 -1.03
C ALA A 40 -10.57 5.00 -2.31
N GLY A 41 -11.79 5.23 -2.82
CA GLY A 41 -12.26 4.64 -4.08
C GLY A 41 -12.96 3.28 -3.96
N LEU A 42 -12.89 2.63 -2.79
CA LEU A 42 -13.74 1.46 -2.50
C LEU A 42 -15.14 1.89 -2.07
N ALA A 43 -16.13 1.47 -2.87
CA ALA A 43 -17.53 1.49 -2.45
C ALA A 43 -17.70 0.64 -1.18
N GLN A 44 -18.75 0.91 -0.39
CA GLN A 44 -19.07 0.08 0.78
C GLN A 44 -19.38 -1.38 0.40
N GLN A 45 -19.60 -1.66 -0.88
CA GLN A 45 -20.08 -2.93 -1.41
C GLN A 45 -19.17 -3.46 -2.52
N LEU A 46 -18.82 -4.74 -2.41
CA LEU A 46 -18.06 -5.48 -3.41
C LEU A 46 -18.98 -6.01 -4.51
N VAL A 47 -18.71 -5.63 -5.76
CA VAL A 47 -19.44 -6.09 -6.94
C VAL A 47 -18.49 -6.98 -7.76
N PRO A 48 -18.78 -8.29 -7.89
CA PRO A 48 -17.94 -9.21 -8.65
C PRO A 48 -17.68 -8.75 -10.08
N GLY A 49 -16.43 -8.89 -10.53
CA GLY A 49 -15.99 -8.53 -11.89
C GLY A 49 -15.87 -7.02 -12.17
N LYS A 50 -16.28 -6.16 -11.23
CA LYS A 50 -16.11 -4.70 -11.36
C LYS A 50 -14.64 -4.32 -11.16
N THR A 51 -14.13 -3.45 -12.03
CA THR A 51 -12.84 -2.78 -11.81
C THR A 51 -13.03 -1.55 -10.92
N TYR A 52 -12.23 -1.49 -9.87
CA TYR A 52 -12.15 -0.38 -8.93
C TYR A 52 -10.86 0.38 -9.17
N GLN A 53 -10.96 1.71 -9.18
CA GLN A 53 -9.81 2.60 -9.08
C GLN A 53 -9.72 3.08 -7.63
N LEU A 54 -8.71 2.59 -6.93
CA LEU A 54 -8.42 2.96 -5.55
C LEU A 54 -7.37 4.05 -5.53
N GLU A 55 -7.46 4.95 -4.57
CA GLU A 55 -6.47 5.99 -4.35
C GLU A 55 -5.81 5.74 -2.99
N LEU A 56 -4.52 5.39 -3.03
CA LEU A 56 -3.69 5.25 -1.84
C LEU A 56 -2.94 6.56 -1.62
N ILE A 57 -3.08 7.13 -0.42
CA ILE A 57 -2.44 8.38 -0.01
C ILE A 57 -1.64 8.13 1.26
N VAL A 58 -0.42 8.64 1.31
CA VAL A 58 0.37 8.72 2.54
C VAL A 58 0.71 10.18 2.79
N LEU A 59 0.48 10.62 4.03
CA LEU A 59 0.85 11.93 4.53
C LEU A 59 1.92 11.79 5.61
N ASP A 60 2.97 12.58 5.49
CA ASP A 60 4.05 12.67 6.47
C ASP A 60 4.76 14.04 6.30
N PRO A 61 5.19 14.73 7.37
CA PRO A 61 5.73 16.09 7.24
C PRO A 61 7.10 16.15 6.55
N GLU A 62 7.90 15.08 6.67
CA GLU A 62 9.28 15.06 6.22
C GLU A 62 9.51 14.14 5.00
N GLN A 63 8.47 13.42 4.54
CA GLN A 63 8.63 12.56 3.36
C GLN A 63 8.99 13.35 2.10
N GLN A 64 9.99 12.87 1.37
CA GLN A 64 10.36 13.33 0.04
C GLN A 64 9.96 12.32 -1.02
N VAL A 65 9.98 11.03 -0.68
CA VAL A 65 9.53 9.94 -1.54
C VAL A 65 8.75 8.92 -0.73
N GLY A 66 8.01 8.06 -1.43
CA GLY A 66 7.28 6.98 -0.80
C GLY A 66 7.26 5.69 -1.61
N GLY A 67 6.96 4.61 -0.92
CA GLY A 67 6.77 3.29 -1.50
C GLY A 67 5.63 2.55 -0.81
N PHE A 68 5.11 1.52 -1.44
CA PHE A 68 4.06 0.70 -0.85
C PHE A 68 4.16 -0.76 -1.28
N GLN A 69 3.51 -1.61 -0.50
CA GLN A 69 3.08 -2.95 -0.91
C GLN A 69 1.65 -3.20 -0.42
N LEU A 70 0.85 -3.81 -1.29
CA LEU A 70 -0.57 -4.06 -1.06
C LEU A 70 -0.92 -5.49 -1.47
N ALA A 71 -1.79 -6.14 -0.70
CA ALA A 71 -2.45 -7.37 -1.10
C ALA A 71 -3.97 -7.26 -0.88
N ILE A 72 -4.74 -7.88 -1.77
CA ILE A 72 -6.18 -8.07 -1.60
C ILE A 72 -6.46 -9.56 -1.59
N ARG A 73 -7.03 -10.05 -0.49
CA ARG A 73 -7.22 -11.47 -0.23
C ARG A 73 -8.67 -11.76 0.10
N ASN A 74 -9.13 -12.97 -0.20
CA ASN A 74 -10.40 -13.48 0.32
C ASN A 74 -10.35 -13.46 1.85
N ALA A 75 -11.35 -12.82 2.48
CA ALA A 75 -11.34 -12.57 3.92
C ALA A 75 -11.54 -13.82 4.80
N GLY A 76 -11.92 -14.96 4.21
CA GLY A 76 -12.12 -16.22 4.92
C GLY A 76 -10.98 -17.23 4.70
N THR A 77 -10.30 -17.18 3.56
CA THR A 77 -9.26 -18.17 3.20
C THR A 77 -7.85 -17.60 3.12
N GLY A 78 -7.70 -16.27 2.99
CA GLY A 78 -6.39 -15.62 2.82
C GLY A 78 -5.79 -15.76 1.42
N ALA A 79 -6.45 -16.45 0.49
CA ALA A 79 -6.01 -16.54 -0.90
C ALA A 79 -6.14 -15.19 -1.63
N SER A 80 -5.29 -14.92 -2.62
CA SER A 80 -5.43 -13.74 -3.49
C SER A 80 -6.84 -13.63 -4.07
N SER A 81 -7.37 -12.42 -4.12
CA SER A 81 -8.70 -12.13 -4.65
C SER A 81 -8.64 -11.07 -5.74
N GLY A 82 -9.24 -11.39 -6.89
CA GLY A 82 -9.27 -10.50 -8.05
C GLY A 82 -7.92 -10.39 -8.76
N GLU A 83 -7.82 -9.39 -9.63
CA GLU A 83 -6.67 -9.18 -10.51
C GLU A 83 -6.23 -7.71 -10.41
N PHE A 84 -4.92 -7.48 -10.25
CA PHE A 84 -4.37 -6.13 -10.38
C PHE A 84 -4.12 -5.79 -11.84
N GLU A 85 -4.26 -4.52 -12.18
CA GLU A 85 -3.81 -3.95 -13.45
C GLU A 85 -2.72 -2.91 -13.13
N PRO A 86 -1.44 -3.31 -12.98
CA PRO A 86 -0.37 -2.39 -12.58
C PRO A 86 -0.26 -1.20 -13.51
N GLN A 87 -0.17 0.00 -12.94
CA GLN A 87 0.05 1.25 -13.67
C GLN A 87 1.55 1.55 -13.78
N SER A 88 1.92 2.64 -14.45
CA SER A 88 3.31 3.10 -14.48
C SER A 88 3.83 3.34 -13.06
N GLY A 89 5.06 2.89 -12.77
CA GLY A 89 5.64 2.96 -11.42
C GLY A 89 5.12 1.88 -10.45
N GLN A 90 4.40 0.88 -10.96
CA GLN A 90 3.90 -0.25 -10.18
C GLN A 90 4.30 -1.59 -10.84
N GLN A 91 4.35 -2.63 -10.02
CA GLN A 91 4.61 -3.99 -10.44
C GLN A 91 3.79 -4.99 -9.63
N GLN A 92 3.51 -6.13 -10.24
CA GLN A 92 2.91 -7.27 -9.55
C GLN A 92 4.01 -8.24 -9.14
N LEU A 93 3.94 -8.72 -7.90
CA LEU A 93 4.84 -9.72 -7.33
C LEU A 93 4.03 -10.93 -6.87
N GLU A 94 4.63 -12.12 -6.89
CA GLU A 94 3.99 -13.34 -6.40
C GLU A 94 4.93 -14.08 -5.45
N ALA A 95 4.41 -14.47 -4.29
CA ALA A 95 5.09 -15.32 -3.32
C ALA A 95 4.09 -16.13 -2.52
N ASP A 96 4.39 -17.40 -2.27
CA ASP A 96 3.57 -18.33 -1.48
C ASP A 96 2.10 -18.42 -1.93
N GLY A 97 1.88 -18.31 -3.25
CA GLY A 97 0.54 -18.33 -3.84
C GLY A 97 -0.28 -17.05 -3.61
N ILE A 98 0.35 -16.00 -3.09
CA ILE A 98 -0.25 -14.68 -2.92
C ILE A 98 0.31 -13.70 -3.96
N THR A 99 -0.59 -12.85 -4.45
CA THR A 99 -0.32 -11.77 -5.39
C THR A 99 -0.27 -10.45 -4.63
N TYR A 100 0.78 -9.68 -4.87
CA TYR A 100 1.02 -8.36 -4.28
C TYR A 100 1.12 -7.33 -5.39
N LEU A 101 0.61 -6.13 -5.13
CA LEU A 101 0.96 -4.94 -5.89
C LEU A 101 1.99 -4.15 -5.10
N SER A 102 3.08 -3.78 -5.75
CA SER A 102 4.15 -2.98 -5.16
C SER A 102 4.47 -1.80 -6.08
N HIS A 103 5.07 -0.76 -5.53
CA HIS A 103 5.76 0.22 -6.36
C HIS A 103 6.94 -0.45 -7.10
N SER A 104 7.22 0.02 -8.32
CA SER A 104 8.43 -0.34 -9.08
C SER A 104 9.40 0.83 -9.20
N GLU A 105 8.96 2.02 -8.80
CA GLU A 105 9.72 3.26 -8.70
C GLU A 105 9.11 4.05 -7.52
N PRO A 106 9.92 4.64 -6.63
CA PRO A 106 9.40 5.49 -5.56
C PRO A 106 8.58 6.66 -6.09
N ALA A 107 7.48 6.98 -5.41
CA ALA A 107 6.69 8.16 -5.75
C ALA A 107 7.27 9.41 -5.09
N GLU A 108 7.50 10.46 -5.88
CA GLU A 108 7.88 11.77 -5.36
C GLU A 108 6.74 12.40 -4.55
N ALA A 109 7.09 13.00 -3.43
CA ALA A 109 6.13 13.69 -2.58
C ALA A 109 5.78 15.08 -3.12
N SER A 110 4.60 15.55 -2.75
CA SER A 110 4.10 16.90 -3.08
C SER A 110 3.51 17.55 -1.83
N ALA A 111 3.65 18.87 -1.70
CA ALA A 111 3.15 19.59 -0.53
C ALA A 111 1.63 19.46 -0.34
N ASP A 112 1.18 19.28 0.91
CA ASP A 112 -0.21 19.23 1.37
C ASP A 112 -0.37 19.96 2.71
N GLY A 113 -0.31 21.29 2.65
CA GLY A 113 -0.28 22.12 3.85
C GLY A 113 1.04 21.97 4.59
N GLU A 114 0.98 21.51 5.84
CA GLU A 114 2.16 21.21 6.68
C GLU A 114 2.70 19.80 6.45
N GLU A 115 2.00 18.96 5.68
CA GLU A 115 2.44 17.63 5.30
C GLU A 115 3.09 17.63 3.92
N GLN A 116 3.85 16.59 3.63
CA GLN A 116 4.11 16.12 2.28
C GLN A 116 3.18 14.95 1.97
N ARG A 117 2.90 14.72 0.69
CA ARG A 117 1.95 13.71 0.22
C ARG A 117 2.52 12.90 -0.95
N THR A 118 2.50 11.59 -0.81
CA THR A 118 2.68 10.62 -1.89
C THR A 118 1.34 9.96 -2.23
N ARG A 119 1.16 9.57 -3.49
CA ARG A 119 -0.12 9.04 -4.00
C ARG A 119 0.08 8.00 -5.09
N TRP A 120 -0.73 6.95 -5.03
CA TRP A 120 -0.84 5.92 -6.07
C TRP A 120 -2.30 5.69 -6.47
N TYR A 121 -2.53 5.46 -7.76
CA TYR A 121 -3.80 4.96 -8.27
C TYR A 121 -3.68 3.46 -8.54
N ILE A 122 -4.52 2.68 -7.90
CA ILE A 122 -4.47 1.22 -7.94
C ILE A 122 -5.70 0.72 -8.67
N HIS A 123 -5.50 0.00 -9.76
CA HIS A 123 -6.57 -0.62 -10.51
C HIS A 123 -6.69 -2.09 -10.11
N TRP A 124 -7.86 -2.46 -9.61
CA TRP A 124 -8.14 -3.81 -9.16
C TRP A 124 -9.50 -4.27 -9.67
N LYS A 125 -9.51 -5.40 -10.37
CA LYS A 125 -10.72 -6.06 -10.84
C LYS A 125 -11.15 -7.10 -9.81
N ALA A 126 -12.31 -6.88 -9.21
CA ALA A 126 -12.85 -7.75 -8.19
C ALA A 126 -13.09 -9.17 -8.70
N GLY A 127 -12.69 -10.16 -7.89
CA GLY A 127 -13.02 -11.57 -8.11
C GLY A 127 -14.49 -11.89 -7.80
N ALA A 128 -14.80 -13.18 -7.66
CA ALA A 128 -16.15 -13.65 -7.30
C ALA A 128 -16.38 -13.75 -5.78
N ASP A 129 -15.42 -13.31 -4.97
CA ASP A 129 -15.46 -13.44 -3.51
C ASP A 129 -16.56 -12.58 -2.89
N GLN A 130 -17.15 -13.10 -1.81
CA GLN A 130 -18.19 -12.41 -1.04
C GLN A 130 -17.61 -11.46 0.02
N ALA A 131 -16.32 -11.60 0.33
CA ALA A 131 -15.64 -10.70 1.23
C ALA A 131 -14.14 -10.72 0.95
N VAL A 132 -13.53 -9.54 0.97
CA VAL A 132 -12.08 -9.38 0.83
C VAL A 132 -11.51 -8.59 2.00
N GLU A 133 -10.26 -8.88 2.34
CA GLU A 133 -9.43 -8.07 3.21
C GLU A 133 -8.32 -7.45 2.38
N ILE A 134 -8.17 -6.14 2.52
CA ILE A 134 -7.10 -5.37 1.90
C ILE A 134 -6.09 -5.07 2.99
N SER A 135 -4.82 -5.37 2.73
CA SER A 135 -3.71 -5.07 3.63
C SER A 135 -2.67 -4.24 2.87
N VAL A 136 -2.27 -3.12 3.45
CA VAL A 136 -1.32 -2.19 2.86
C VAL A 136 -0.27 -1.83 3.90
N ALA A 137 0.99 -1.85 3.50
CA ALA A 137 2.07 -1.16 4.18
C ALA A 137 2.69 -0.15 3.23
N ALA A 138 3.01 1.03 3.74
CA ALA A 138 3.63 2.09 2.96
C ALA A 138 4.73 2.78 3.76
N VAL A 139 5.73 3.27 3.05
CA VAL A 139 6.91 3.96 3.57
C VAL A 139 6.83 5.43 3.15
N ALA A 140 7.05 6.30 4.12
CA ALA A 140 7.29 7.72 3.98
C ALA A 140 8.77 7.97 4.29
N ALA A 141 9.55 8.39 3.29
CA ALA A 141 11.00 8.38 3.35
C ALA A 141 11.61 9.74 3.00
N ASP A 142 12.72 10.08 3.63
CA ASP A 142 13.42 11.38 3.49
C ASP A 142 14.38 11.44 2.28
N ALA A 143 14.44 10.36 1.50
CA ALA A 143 15.29 10.19 0.33
C ALA A 143 16.81 10.21 0.62
N ASP A 144 17.27 9.89 1.82
CA ASP A 144 18.71 9.86 2.16
C ASP A 144 19.47 8.57 1.73
N ALA A 145 18.73 7.56 1.24
CA ALA A 145 19.23 6.24 0.87
C ALA A 145 19.54 5.27 2.01
N SER A 146 18.93 5.52 3.17
CA SER A 146 18.92 4.69 4.34
C SER A 146 17.48 4.36 4.71
N PRO A 147 17.18 3.13 5.17
CA PRO A 147 15.87 2.83 5.72
C PRO A 147 15.69 3.41 7.15
N LEU A 148 16.75 3.92 7.76
CA LEU A 148 16.70 4.68 9.01
C LEU A 148 16.22 6.11 8.72
N GLY A 149 15.23 6.58 9.46
CA GLY A 149 14.62 7.90 9.23
C GLY A 149 13.28 7.81 8.49
N ASP A 150 12.87 6.60 8.12
CA ASP A 150 11.62 6.37 7.42
C ASP A 150 10.47 6.06 8.39
N ASN A 151 9.31 6.64 8.12
CA ASN A 151 8.06 6.29 8.79
C ASN A 151 7.32 5.21 7.99
N VAL A 152 6.70 4.26 8.71
CA VAL A 152 5.90 3.19 8.11
C VAL A 152 4.46 3.33 8.58
N TYR A 153 3.54 3.22 7.62
CA TYR A 153 2.11 3.28 7.85
C TYR A 153 1.44 2.02 7.33
N THR A 154 0.51 1.45 8.10
CA THR A 154 -0.24 0.26 7.71
C THR A 154 -1.74 0.51 7.73
N LEU A 155 -2.46 -0.16 6.84
CA LEU A 155 -3.91 -0.14 6.77
C LEU A 155 -4.43 -1.55 6.48
N SER A 156 -5.40 -2.01 7.27
CA SER A 156 -6.21 -3.18 6.94
C SER A 156 -7.69 -2.79 6.88
N ARG A 157 -8.38 -3.26 5.83
CA ARG A 157 -9.81 -3.01 5.64
C ARG A 157 -10.51 -4.22 5.06
N LYS A 158 -11.57 -4.67 5.75
CA LYS A 158 -12.49 -5.70 5.26
C LYS A 158 -13.64 -5.07 4.49
N ILE A 159 -14.00 -5.66 3.35
CA ILE A 159 -15.09 -5.25 2.47
C ILE A 159 -15.93 -6.50 2.18
N THR A 160 -17.25 -6.36 2.14
CA THR A 160 -18.18 -7.46 1.83
C THR A 160 -18.98 -7.15 0.58
N ALA A 161 -19.38 -8.19 -0.14
CA ALA A 161 -20.44 -8.12 -1.13
C ALA A 161 -21.78 -7.92 -0.41
N ASP A 162 -22.74 -7.38 -1.15
CA ASP A 162 -24.15 -7.30 -0.74
C ASP A 162 -24.87 -8.64 -0.91
#